data_AF-A0A241VWU4-F1
#
_entry.id   AF-A0A241VWU4-F1
#
_cell.length_a   1.000
_cell.length_b   1.000
_cell.length_c   1.000
_cell.angle_alpha   90.00
_cell.angle_beta   90.00
_cell.angle_gamma   90.00
#
_symmetry.space_group_name_H-M   'P 1'
#
loop_
_entity.id
_entity.type
_entity.pdbx_description
1 polymer ?
#
loop_
_entity_poly.entity_id
_entity_poly.type
_entity_poly.pdbx_seq_one_letter_code
_entity_poly.pdbx_strand_id
1 'polypeptide(L)'
;MIDGFNDEQSILRIPQNSPNNQMGKRILDDAIQYLEQISEKEHRYLIQSLSTLSVEESYFEVLSDELDQPIDAKIANDALNLIHFWKFFQHDEDLATFKLLDIVQHTIFEKDLFMAFDAMDIGALKSQRRKVIAEALKLYKLECYAGCIAILYAQIEGLLTDILVQYGYLQPNQSKFIDVYKIVPGLKAHEVKSLWHKVKIACELNPYFLELAAFKMDNSSIITMTRHNILHGTDLTHFNQGRSFILFLWLFSVISFMSTLKR
;
A
#
# COMPACT_ATOMS: atom_id res chain seq x y z
N MET A 1 37.85 -2.80 -26.23
CA MET A 1 37.75 -2.87 -24.75
C MET A 1 37.96 -1.47 -24.21
N ILE A 2 36.89 -0.82 -23.77
CA ILE A 2 36.96 0.39 -22.95
C ILE A 2 36.05 0.09 -21.77
N ASP A 3 36.63 -0.51 -20.73
CA ASP A 3 36.03 -0.57 -19.40
C ASP A 3 36.38 0.73 -18.69
N GLY A 4 35.36 1.52 -18.40
CA GLY A 4 35.47 2.80 -17.73
C GLY A 4 34.17 3.14 -17.02
N PHE A 5 33.59 2.19 -16.30
CA PHE A 5 32.53 2.50 -15.33
C PHE A 5 33.22 3.06 -14.09
N ASN A 6 33.24 4.38 -14.01
CA ASN A 6 33.76 5.16 -12.90
C ASN A 6 32.77 5.06 -11.74
N ASP A 7 33.00 4.13 -10.80
CA ASP A 7 32.17 3.92 -9.58
C ASP A 7 32.26 5.09 -8.57
N GLU A 8 33.07 6.12 -8.84
CA GLU A 8 33.28 7.28 -7.98
C GLU A 8 32.30 8.46 -8.24
N GLN A 9 31.05 8.20 -8.62
CA GLN A 9 30.04 9.26 -8.54
C GLN A 9 29.78 9.59 -7.05
N SER A 10 30.07 10.83 -6.68
CA SER A 10 29.85 11.41 -5.35
C SER A 10 28.44 11.12 -4.85
N ILE A 11 28.32 10.62 -3.61
CA ILE A 11 27.03 10.42 -2.95
C ILE A 11 26.33 11.77 -2.84
N LEU A 12 25.19 11.91 -3.51
CA LEU A 12 24.34 13.10 -3.37
C LEU A 12 23.73 13.09 -1.96
N ARG A 13 23.68 14.24 -1.30
CA ARG A 13 23.02 14.35 0.01
C ARG A 13 21.51 14.39 -0.18
N ILE A 14 20.81 13.57 0.59
CA ILE A 14 19.35 13.57 0.63
C ILE A 14 18.86 14.90 1.23
N PRO A 15 17.97 15.64 0.55
CA PRO A 15 17.37 16.84 1.12
C PRO A 15 16.50 16.50 2.34
N GLN A 16 16.58 17.29 3.42
CA GLN A 16 15.73 17.07 4.58
C GLN A 16 14.29 17.53 4.29
N ASN A 17 13.36 16.57 4.26
CA ASN A 17 11.94 16.87 4.14
C ASN A 17 11.37 17.35 5.49
N SER A 18 10.57 18.40 5.46
CA SER A 18 9.80 18.84 6.63
C SER A 18 8.52 17.99 6.75
N PRO A 19 8.30 17.26 7.85
CA PRO A 19 7.13 16.40 8.00
C PRO A 19 5.87 17.26 8.10
N ASN A 20 4.97 17.19 7.11
CA ASN A 20 3.67 17.84 7.16
C ASN A 20 2.55 16.79 7.04
N ASN A 21 2.51 15.90 8.04
CA ASN A 21 1.63 14.73 8.09
C ASN A 21 0.26 15.05 8.71
N GLN A 22 -0.68 15.62 7.95
CA GLN A 22 -2.00 15.92 8.52
C GLN A 22 -3.07 14.86 8.23
N MET A 23 -3.21 14.33 7.01
CA MET A 23 -4.30 13.39 6.70
C MET A 23 -3.99 11.95 7.12
N GLY A 24 -2.91 11.37 6.58
CA GLY A 24 -2.52 9.99 6.90
C GLY A 24 -2.30 9.76 8.40
N LYS A 25 -1.64 10.70 9.09
CA LYS A 25 -1.45 10.60 10.55
C LYS A 25 -2.77 10.64 11.32
N ARG A 26 -3.72 11.52 10.96
CA ARG A 26 -5.05 11.55 11.61
C ARG A 26 -5.82 10.24 11.42
N ILE A 27 -5.77 9.65 10.23
CA ILE A 27 -6.39 8.34 9.97
C ILE A 27 -5.85 7.28 10.94
N LEU A 28 -4.52 7.25 11.12
CA LEU A 28 -3.87 6.31 12.05
C LEU A 28 -4.19 6.62 13.52
N ASP A 29 -4.10 7.88 13.93
CA ASP A 29 -4.39 8.31 15.31
C ASP A 29 -5.86 7.98 15.68
N ASP A 30 -6.82 8.26 14.78
CA ASP A 30 -8.23 7.92 14.96
C ASP A 30 -8.46 6.40 15.02
N ALA A 31 -7.72 5.63 14.23
CA ALA A 31 -7.81 4.17 14.21
C ALA A 31 -7.27 3.54 15.50
N ILE A 32 -6.16 4.06 16.02
CA ILE A 32 -5.61 3.64 17.32
C ILE A 32 -6.62 3.95 18.42
N GLN A 33 -7.15 5.18 18.46
CA GLN A 33 -8.15 5.58 19.44
C GLN A 33 -9.41 4.70 19.38
N TYR A 34 -9.85 4.33 18.18
CA TYR A 34 -10.98 3.41 18.01
C TYR A 34 -10.66 2.03 18.57
N LEU A 35 -9.48 1.49 18.25
CA LEU A 35 -9.06 0.17 18.71
C LEU A 35 -8.92 0.10 20.24
N GLU A 36 -8.54 1.20 20.91
CA GLU A 36 -8.54 1.28 22.37
C GLU A 36 -9.95 1.27 22.99
N GLN A 37 -10.98 1.66 22.22
CA GLN A 37 -12.36 1.83 22.68
C GLN A 37 -13.30 0.72 22.18
N ILE A 38 -12.84 -0.13 21.26
CA ILE A 38 -13.64 -1.20 20.67
C ILE A 38 -14.12 -2.16 21.77
N SER A 39 -15.36 -2.64 21.64
CA SER A 39 -15.86 -3.64 22.60
C SER A 39 -15.17 -4.99 22.40
N GLU A 40 -14.98 -5.77 23.47
CA GLU A 40 -14.41 -7.12 23.38
C GLU A 40 -15.16 -8.02 22.40
N LYS A 41 -16.50 -7.90 22.35
CA LYS A 41 -17.34 -8.64 21.41
C LYS A 41 -17.00 -8.29 19.96
N GLU A 42 -16.84 -7.01 19.67
CA GLU A 42 -16.57 -6.52 18.32
C GLU A 42 -15.13 -6.83 17.90
N HIS A 43 -14.15 -6.66 18.79
CA HIS A 43 -12.76 -7.04 18.53
C HIS A 43 -12.65 -8.54 18.23
N ARG A 44 -13.29 -9.39 19.03
CA ARG A 44 -13.35 -10.84 18.75
C ARG A 44 -13.98 -11.14 17.39
N TYR A 45 -15.02 -10.40 16.99
CA TYR A 45 -15.67 -10.56 15.69
C TYR A 45 -14.75 -10.16 14.53
N LEU A 46 -13.99 -9.07 14.69
CA LEU A 46 -12.96 -8.64 13.76
C LEU A 46 -11.89 -9.71 13.57
N ILE A 47 -11.30 -10.20 14.66
CA ILE A 47 -10.26 -11.25 14.62
C ILE A 47 -10.81 -12.54 13.98
N GLN A 48 -12.04 -12.95 14.34
CA GLN A 48 -12.67 -14.14 13.74
C GLN A 48 -12.94 -13.96 12.24
N SER A 49 -13.33 -12.77 11.81
CA SER A 49 -13.57 -12.45 10.40
C SER A 49 -12.27 -12.53 9.60
N LEU A 50 -11.17 -11.98 10.11
CA LEU A 50 -9.85 -12.05 9.49
C LEU A 50 -9.33 -13.49 9.40
N SER A 51 -9.43 -14.27 10.49
CA SER A 51 -9.04 -15.68 10.51
C SER A 51 -9.88 -16.53 9.53
N THR A 52 -11.16 -16.22 9.37
CA THR A 52 -12.00 -16.93 8.36
C THR A 52 -11.53 -16.61 6.94
N LEU A 53 -11.18 -15.36 6.68
CA LEU A 53 -10.70 -14.91 5.37
C LEU A 53 -9.27 -15.38 5.05
N SER A 54 -8.46 -15.74 6.07
CA SER A 54 -7.10 -16.23 5.86
C SER A 54 -7.04 -17.58 5.12
N VAL A 55 -8.15 -18.30 5.07
CA VAL A 55 -8.33 -19.51 4.23
C VAL A 55 -8.29 -19.19 2.74
N GLU A 56 -8.86 -18.05 2.31
CA GLU A 56 -8.84 -17.59 0.92
C GLU A 56 -7.54 -16.84 0.59
N GLU A 57 -7.04 -16.05 1.54
CA GLU A 57 -5.88 -15.19 1.37
C GLU A 57 -5.09 -15.03 2.67
N SER A 58 -3.91 -15.65 2.74
CA SER A 58 -3.12 -15.76 3.98
C SER A 58 -2.69 -14.43 4.58
N TYR A 59 -2.68 -13.35 3.80
CA TYR A 59 -2.37 -12.02 4.33
C TYR A 59 -3.37 -11.53 5.40
N PHE A 60 -4.60 -12.07 5.44
CA PHE A 60 -5.53 -11.75 6.53
C PHE A 60 -5.04 -12.26 7.90
N GLU A 61 -4.21 -13.31 7.93
CA GLU A 61 -3.57 -13.78 9.18
C GLU A 61 -2.63 -12.70 9.73
N VAL A 62 -1.85 -12.05 8.84
CA VAL A 62 -0.95 -10.94 9.22
C VAL A 62 -1.74 -9.78 9.82
N LEU A 63 -2.89 -9.43 9.22
CA LEU A 63 -3.75 -8.38 9.76
C LEU A 63 -4.36 -8.77 11.11
N SER A 64 -4.73 -10.04 11.27
CA SER A 64 -5.25 -10.57 12.54
C SER A 64 -4.19 -10.48 13.64
N ASP A 65 -2.98 -10.96 13.38
CA ASP A 65 -1.85 -10.95 14.32
C ASP A 65 -1.47 -9.51 14.73
N GLU A 66 -1.51 -8.56 13.80
CA GLU A 66 -1.22 -7.14 14.08
C GLU A 66 -2.30 -6.50 14.97
N LEU A 67 -3.55 -6.93 14.86
CA LEU A 67 -4.68 -6.37 15.60
C LEU A 67 -4.97 -7.09 16.93
N ASP A 68 -4.36 -8.25 17.17
CA ASP A 68 -4.44 -9.01 18.42
C ASP A 68 -3.21 -8.78 19.33
N GLN A 69 -2.37 -7.79 19.01
CA GLN A 69 -1.23 -7.43 19.85
C GLN A 69 -1.67 -6.79 21.18
N PRO A 70 -0.83 -6.87 22.24
CA PRO A 70 -1.11 -6.20 23.50
C PRO A 70 -1.36 -4.70 23.34
N ILE A 71 -2.16 -4.14 24.27
CA ILE A 71 -2.32 -2.69 24.43
C ILE A 71 -0.91 -2.07 24.57
N ASP A 72 -0.66 -0.96 23.86
CA ASP A 72 0.62 -0.26 23.71
C ASP A 72 1.62 -0.84 22.68
N ALA A 73 1.31 -1.97 22.03
CA ALA A 73 2.13 -2.46 20.94
C ALA A 73 2.03 -1.55 19.69
N LYS A 74 3.11 -1.48 18.92
CA LYS A 74 3.12 -0.72 17.66
C LYS A 74 2.45 -1.56 16.57
N ILE A 75 1.26 -1.15 16.18
CA ILE A 75 0.46 -1.80 15.13
C ILE A 75 0.91 -1.33 13.75
N ALA A 76 0.96 -2.26 12.79
CA ALA A 76 1.25 -1.93 11.40
C ALA A 76 0.21 -0.99 10.76
N ASN A 77 0.67 -0.09 9.87
CA ASN A 77 -0.19 0.96 9.32
C ASN A 77 -1.33 0.43 8.44
N ASP A 78 -1.13 -0.69 7.74
CA ASP A 78 -2.17 -1.31 6.92
C ASP A 78 -3.27 -1.95 7.77
N ALA A 79 -2.92 -2.50 8.94
CA ALA A 79 -3.91 -2.92 9.94
C ALA A 79 -4.69 -1.72 10.50
N LEU A 80 -4.03 -0.60 10.79
CA LEU A 80 -4.72 0.62 11.20
C LEU A 80 -5.61 1.21 10.08
N ASN A 81 -5.21 1.13 8.81
CA ASN A 81 -6.05 1.53 7.69
C ASN A 81 -7.28 0.62 7.53
N LEU A 82 -7.15 -0.68 7.83
CA LEU A 82 -8.31 -1.56 7.96
C LEU A 82 -9.25 -1.09 9.09
N ILE A 83 -8.70 -0.74 10.27
CA ILE A 83 -9.50 -0.22 11.39
C ILE A 83 -10.22 1.09 11.03
N HIS A 84 -9.57 1.98 10.27
CA HIS A 84 -10.22 3.20 9.77
C HIS A 84 -11.49 2.92 8.98
N PHE A 85 -11.53 1.85 8.19
CA PHE A 85 -12.76 1.46 7.50
C PHE A 85 -13.69 0.63 8.38
N TRP A 86 -13.12 -0.19 9.27
CA TRP A 86 -13.88 -1.02 10.20
C TRP A 86 -14.79 -0.18 11.11
N LYS A 87 -14.33 0.97 11.61
CA LYS A 87 -15.11 1.80 12.55
C LYS A 87 -16.45 2.29 11.98
N PHE A 88 -16.60 2.31 10.66
CA PHE A 88 -17.89 2.66 10.04
C PHE A 88 -18.97 1.60 10.28
N PHE A 89 -18.59 0.39 10.72
CA PHE A 89 -19.53 -0.68 11.10
C PHE A 89 -20.07 -0.59 12.51
N GLN A 90 -19.56 0.32 13.35
CA GLN A 90 -20.13 0.58 14.67
C GLN A 90 -21.63 0.94 14.59
N HIS A 91 -22.06 1.50 13.46
CA HIS A 91 -23.43 1.96 13.24
C HIS A 91 -24.33 0.92 12.58
N ASP A 92 -23.79 -0.24 12.18
CA ASP A 92 -24.58 -1.33 11.60
C ASP A 92 -25.07 -2.24 12.74
N GLU A 93 -26.39 -2.26 12.98
CA GLU A 93 -26.96 -2.96 14.13
C GLU A 93 -26.85 -4.49 14.04
N ASP A 94 -26.55 -5.04 12.85
CA ASP A 94 -26.41 -6.48 12.62
C ASP A 94 -25.03 -6.88 12.05
N LEU A 95 -24.06 -7.04 12.96
CA LEU A 95 -22.74 -7.62 12.68
C LEU A 95 -22.83 -8.96 11.92
N ALA A 96 -23.91 -9.74 12.05
CA ALA A 96 -24.02 -11.05 11.38
C ALA A 96 -24.25 -10.94 9.86
N THR A 97 -24.69 -9.77 9.38
CA THR A 97 -24.87 -9.53 7.94
C THR A 97 -23.70 -8.77 7.31
N PHE A 98 -22.84 -8.19 8.15
CA PHE A 98 -21.69 -7.43 7.69
C PHE A 98 -20.63 -8.34 7.05
N LYS A 99 -20.18 -7.96 5.86
CA LYS A 99 -19.10 -8.61 5.13
C LYS A 99 -17.93 -7.67 4.99
N LEU A 100 -16.81 -8.01 5.62
CA LEU A 100 -15.59 -7.20 5.60
C LEU A 100 -15.18 -6.80 4.17
N LEU A 101 -15.20 -7.77 3.25
CA LEU A 101 -14.77 -7.53 1.86
C LEU A 101 -15.68 -6.55 1.11
N ASP A 102 -16.90 -6.28 1.59
CA ASP A 102 -17.81 -5.35 0.93
C ASP A 102 -17.50 -3.88 1.25
N ILE A 103 -16.61 -3.58 2.22
CA ILE A 103 -16.09 -2.22 2.52
C ILE A 103 -15.74 -1.46 1.24
N VAL A 104 -15.02 -2.09 0.32
CA VAL A 104 -14.53 -1.46 -0.93
C VAL A 104 -15.68 -0.98 -1.82
N GLN A 105 -16.87 -1.56 -1.66
CA GLN A 105 -18.08 -1.22 -2.40
C GLN A 105 -18.87 -0.07 -1.76
N HIS A 106 -18.58 0.29 -0.51
CA HIS A 106 -19.25 1.40 0.16
C HIS A 106 -18.76 2.75 -0.37
N THR A 107 -19.68 3.71 -0.49
CA THR A 107 -19.38 5.07 -0.95
C THR A 107 -18.34 5.77 -0.09
N ILE A 108 -18.25 5.44 1.20
CA ILE A 108 -17.25 6.03 2.10
C ILE A 108 -15.82 5.64 1.69
N PHE A 109 -15.60 4.39 1.26
CA PHE A 109 -14.28 3.92 0.82
C PHE A 109 -13.85 4.67 -0.44
N GLU A 110 -14.71 4.73 -1.46
CA GLU A 110 -14.43 5.46 -2.70
C GLU A 110 -14.18 6.95 -2.44
N LYS A 111 -14.98 7.57 -1.57
CA LYS A 111 -14.84 8.98 -1.19
C LYS A 111 -13.50 9.24 -0.54
N ASP A 112 -13.13 8.48 0.50
CA ASP A 112 -11.88 8.69 1.22
C ASP A 112 -10.66 8.44 0.32
N LEU A 113 -10.71 7.38 -0.50
CA LEU A 113 -9.68 7.06 -1.49
C LEU A 113 -9.45 8.22 -2.47
N PHE A 114 -10.51 8.74 -3.08
CA PHE A 114 -10.37 9.82 -4.06
C PHE A 114 -10.10 11.18 -3.42
N MET A 115 -10.58 11.44 -2.20
CA MET A 115 -10.20 12.64 -1.46
C MET A 115 -8.69 12.67 -1.21
N ALA A 116 -8.10 11.56 -0.76
CA ALA A 116 -6.66 11.46 -0.57
C ALA A 116 -5.91 11.54 -1.91
N PHE A 117 -6.39 10.85 -2.95
CA PHE A 117 -5.77 10.88 -4.29
C PHE A 117 -5.79 12.29 -4.90
N ASP A 118 -6.92 12.98 -4.79
CA ASP A 118 -7.10 14.32 -5.34
C ASP A 118 -6.25 15.36 -4.60
N ALA A 119 -5.85 15.10 -3.35
CA ALA A 119 -4.90 15.92 -2.59
C ALA A 119 -3.43 15.72 -2.99
N MET A 120 -3.07 14.61 -3.65
CA MET A 120 -1.68 14.34 -4.07
C MET A 120 -1.22 15.33 -5.15
N ASP A 121 -0.03 15.92 -4.98
CA ASP A 121 0.65 16.61 -6.08
C ASP A 121 1.42 15.57 -6.91
N ILE A 122 0.73 14.92 -7.85
CA ILE A 122 1.32 14.00 -8.82
C ILE A 122 1.09 14.52 -10.23
N GLY A 123 2.12 14.40 -11.08
CA GLY A 123 2.23 15.09 -12.37
C GLY A 123 1.17 14.77 -13.43
N ALA A 124 1.53 14.93 -14.70
CA ALA A 124 0.57 14.98 -15.82
C ALA A 124 -0.38 13.78 -15.97
N LEU A 125 -0.03 12.61 -15.39
CA LEU A 125 -0.84 11.39 -15.46
C LEU A 125 -1.93 11.29 -14.39
N LYS A 126 -2.04 12.24 -13.46
CA LYS A 126 -3.01 12.19 -12.34
C LYS A 126 -4.43 11.89 -12.80
N SER A 127 -4.91 12.61 -13.82
CA SER A 127 -6.28 12.46 -14.32
C SER A 127 -6.55 11.08 -14.92
N GLN A 128 -5.55 10.48 -15.58
CA GLN A 128 -5.63 9.15 -16.19
C GLN A 128 -5.57 8.07 -15.09
N ARG A 129 -4.67 8.21 -14.12
CA ARG A 129 -4.58 7.29 -12.97
C ARG A 129 -5.89 7.23 -12.19
N ARG A 130 -6.51 8.39 -11.95
CA ARG A 130 -7.82 8.46 -11.28
C ARG A 130 -8.87 7.60 -11.98
N LYS A 131 -8.94 7.65 -13.32
CA LYS A 131 -9.88 6.85 -14.13
C LYS A 131 -9.58 5.35 -14.02
N VAL A 132 -8.31 4.97 -14.10
CA VAL A 132 -7.89 3.57 -13.99
C VAL A 132 -8.19 2.99 -12.60
N ILE A 133 -7.98 3.76 -11.53
CA ILE A 133 -8.36 3.36 -10.17
C ILE A 133 -9.88 3.20 -10.06
N ALA A 134 -10.66 4.11 -10.65
CA ALA A 134 -12.12 3.98 -10.69
C ALA A 134 -12.59 2.74 -11.47
N GLU A 135 -11.87 2.34 -12.53
CA GLU A 135 -12.11 1.09 -13.24
C GLU A 135 -11.84 -0.14 -12.35
N ALA A 136 -10.79 -0.13 -11.52
CA ALA A 136 -10.55 -1.20 -10.57
C ALA A 136 -11.70 -1.38 -9.57
N LEU A 137 -12.26 -0.27 -9.05
CA LEU A 137 -13.44 -0.32 -8.15
C LEU A 137 -14.66 -0.92 -8.87
N LYS A 138 -14.88 -0.57 -10.14
CA LYS A 138 -15.95 -1.17 -10.95
C LYS A 138 -15.73 -2.66 -11.17
N LEU A 139 -14.50 -3.09 -11.47
CA LEU A 139 -14.17 -4.50 -11.64
C LEU A 139 -14.41 -5.29 -10.35
N TYR A 140 -14.08 -4.72 -9.19
CA TYR A 140 -14.38 -5.34 -7.89
C TYR A 140 -15.88 -5.58 -7.71
N LYS A 141 -16.71 -4.57 -8.00
CA LYS A 141 -18.17 -4.68 -7.95
C LYS A 141 -18.75 -5.68 -8.96
N LEU A 142 -18.08 -5.88 -10.09
CA LEU A 142 -18.46 -6.86 -11.12
C LEU A 142 -17.85 -8.24 -10.86
N GLU A 143 -17.22 -8.47 -9.70
CA GLU A 143 -16.53 -9.72 -9.33
C GLU A 143 -15.42 -10.12 -10.31
N CYS A 144 -14.91 -9.16 -11.08
CA CYS A 144 -13.85 -9.33 -12.07
C CYS A 144 -12.46 -9.18 -11.43
N TYR A 145 -12.17 -10.03 -10.44
CA TYR A 145 -11.00 -9.90 -9.56
C TYR A 145 -9.66 -9.97 -10.31
N ALA A 146 -9.54 -10.80 -11.35
CA ALA A 146 -8.30 -10.90 -12.13
C ALA A 146 -7.89 -9.57 -12.77
N GLY A 147 -8.85 -8.87 -13.37
CA GLY A 147 -8.62 -7.53 -13.92
C GLY A 147 -8.35 -6.49 -12.82
N CYS A 148 -9.09 -6.59 -11.71
CA CYS A 148 -8.92 -5.70 -10.56
C CYS A 148 -7.49 -5.78 -10.00
N ILE A 149 -7.00 -6.98 -9.71
CA ILE A 149 -5.67 -7.27 -9.15
C ILE A 149 -4.55 -6.76 -10.06
N ALA A 150 -4.64 -7.02 -11.37
CA ALA A 150 -3.65 -6.56 -12.33
C ALA A 150 -3.54 -5.02 -12.33
N ILE A 151 -4.69 -4.32 -12.32
CA ILE A 151 -4.72 -2.86 -12.26
C ILE A 151 -4.14 -2.36 -10.94
N LEU A 152 -4.54 -2.93 -9.80
CA LEU A 152 -4.11 -2.46 -8.48
C LEU A 152 -2.60 -2.57 -8.30
N TYR A 153 -2.00 -3.70 -8.66
CA TYR A 153 -0.54 -3.84 -8.62
C TYR A 153 0.17 -2.81 -9.50
N ALA A 154 -0.34 -2.57 -10.71
CA ALA A 154 0.23 -1.58 -11.62
C ALA A 154 0.10 -0.14 -11.08
N GLN A 155 -1.03 0.20 -10.44
CA GLN A 155 -1.23 1.53 -9.88
C GLN A 155 -0.37 1.78 -8.64
N ILE A 156 -0.26 0.81 -7.72
CA ILE A 156 0.60 0.92 -6.54
C ILE A 156 2.06 1.18 -6.96
N GLU A 157 2.60 0.34 -7.86
CA GLU A 157 3.99 0.51 -8.31
C GLU A 157 4.17 1.80 -9.13
N GLY A 158 3.20 2.13 -9.99
CA GLY A 158 3.24 3.33 -10.81
C GLY A 158 3.22 4.62 -9.98
N LEU A 159 2.38 4.70 -8.95
CA LEU A 159 2.30 5.87 -8.07
C LEU A 159 3.60 6.08 -7.29
N LEU A 160 4.17 5.01 -6.73
CA LEU A 160 5.49 5.05 -6.08
C LEU A 160 6.56 5.56 -7.05
N THR A 161 6.56 5.05 -8.29
CA THR A 161 7.52 5.48 -9.30
C THR A 161 7.38 6.96 -9.62
N ASP A 162 6.16 7.44 -9.88
CA ASP A 162 5.91 8.84 -10.23
C ASP A 162 6.40 9.79 -9.13
N ILE A 163 6.10 9.47 -7.87
CA ILE A 163 6.52 10.30 -6.74
C ILE A 163 8.03 10.31 -6.57
N LEU A 164 8.67 9.14 -6.62
CA LEU A 164 10.11 9.09 -6.42
C LEU A 164 10.86 9.80 -7.56
N VAL A 165 10.35 9.75 -8.80
CA VAL A 165 10.85 10.58 -9.90
C VAL A 165 10.61 12.06 -9.64
N GLN A 166 9.39 12.42 -9.22
CA GLN A 166 8.98 13.79 -8.97
C GLN A 166 9.80 14.49 -7.88
N TYR A 167 10.21 13.75 -6.85
CA TYR A 167 11.06 14.23 -5.75
C TYR A 167 12.57 14.01 -6.00
N GLY A 168 12.94 13.50 -7.19
CA GLY A 168 14.35 13.37 -7.60
C GLY A 168 15.11 12.20 -6.97
N TYR A 169 14.41 11.22 -6.39
CA TYR A 169 15.00 10.00 -5.84
C TYR A 169 15.24 8.93 -6.93
N LEU A 170 14.43 8.94 -7.98
CA LEU A 170 14.61 8.09 -9.15
C LEU A 170 14.92 8.93 -10.39
N GLN A 171 15.91 8.47 -11.16
CA GLN A 171 16.20 9.02 -12.48
C GLN A 171 15.93 7.97 -13.57
N PRO A 172 15.13 8.29 -14.60
CA PRO A 172 14.99 7.41 -15.76
C PRO A 172 16.34 7.21 -16.46
N ASN A 173 16.68 5.96 -16.75
CA ASN A 173 17.81 5.56 -17.55
C ASN A 173 17.37 4.49 -18.55
N GLN A 174 17.10 4.89 -19.78
CA GLN A 174 16.53 4.02 -20.82
C GLN A 174 15.21 3.36 -20.34
N SER A 175 15.18 2.04 -20.22
CA SER A 175 14.02 1.27 -19.74
C SER A 175 14.01 1.03 -18.23
N LYS A 176 14.96 1.64 -17.48
CA LYS A 176 15.21 1.38 -16.06
C LYS A 176 15.21 2.67 -15.25
N PHE A 177 15.22 2.53 -13.93
CA PHE A 177 15.39 3.64 -13.00
C PHE A 177 16.67 3.47 -12.19
N ILE A 178 17.35 4.58 -11.90
CA ILE A 178 18.52 4.64 -11.04
C ILE A 178 18.11 5.24 -9.69
N ASP A 179 18.55 4.62 -8.61
CA ASP A 179 18.53 5.18 -7.25
C ASP A 179 19.59 6.29 -7.15
N VAL A 180 19.12 7.54 -7.23
CA VAL A 180 19.98 8.73 -7.32
C VAL A 180 20.88 8.90 -6.09
N TYR A 181 20.36 8.51 -4.92
CA TYR A 181 21.05 8.70 -3.65
C TYR A 181 21.75 7.43 -3.16
N LYS A 182 21.68 6.33 -3.93
CA LYS A 182 22.29 5.03 -3.60
C LYS A 182 21.79 4.49 -2.24
N ILE A 183 20.52 4.75 -1.91
CA ILE A 183 19.87 4.36 -0.65
C ILE A 183 19.85 2.84 -0.50
N VAL A 184 19.59 2.11 -1.59
CA VAL A 184 19.61 0.65 -1.57
C VAL A 184 21.05 0.14 -1.76
N PRO A 185 21.63 -0.55 -0.76
CA PRO A 185 22.98 -1.09 -0.86
C PRO A 185 23.02 -2.30 -1.81
N GLY A 186 24.16 -2.49 -2.49
CA GLY A 186 24.44 -3.67 -3.33
C GLY A 186 23.82 -3.65 -4.73
N LEU A 187 23.16 -2.55 -5.13
CA LEU A 187 22.65 -2.41 -6.49
C LEU A 187 23.78 -2.18 -7.50
N LYS A 188 23.96 -3.13 -8.44
CA LYS A 188 24.84 -2.93 -9.60
C LYS A 188 24.35 -1.73 -10.43
N ALA A 189 25.24 -0.76 -10.65
CA ALA A 189 24.93 0.50 -11.33
C ALA A 189 23.73 1.27 -10.74
N HIS A 190 23.44 1.03 -9.45
CA HIS A 190 22.31 1.64 -8.73
C HIS A 190 20.94 1.43 -9.39
N GLU A 191 20.79 0.33 -10.14
CA GLU A 191 19.58 0.02 -10.90
C GLU A 191 18.46 -0.52 -10.01
N VAL A 192 17.32 0.17 -10.03
CA VAL A 192 16.09 -0.21 -9.31
C VAL A 192 15.31 -1.24 -10.11
N LYS A 193 15.17 -2.46 -9.55
CA LYS A 193 14.60 -3.62 -10.25
C LYS A 193 13.26 -4.13 -9.71
N SER A 194 12.86 -3.69 -8.53
CA SER A 194 11.70 -4.25 -7.82
C SER A 194 10.92 -3.16 -7.10
N LEU A 195 9.69 -3.50 -6.74
CA LEU A 195 8.84 -2.64 -5.94
C LEU A 195 9.47 -2.36 -4.58
N TRP A 196 10.06 -3.36 -3.92
CA TRP A 196 10.77 -3.17 -2.66
C TRP A 196 11.92 -2.17 -2.71
N HIS A 197 12.69 -2.11 -3.82
CA HIS A 197 13.70 -1.07 -3.97
C HIS A 197 13.05 0.32 -3.90
N LYS A 198 11.92 0.50 -4.59
CA LYS A 198 11.15 1.75 -4.58
C LYS A 198 10.60 2.06 -3.20
N VAL A 199 10.06 1.06 -2.49
CA VAL A 199 9.58 1.21 -1.11
C VAL A 199 10.72 1.68 -0.20
N LYS A 200 11.88 1.02 -0.24
CA LYS A 200 13.04 1.41 0.58
C LYS A 200 13.46 2.86 0.33
N ILE A 201 13.50 3.27 -0.93
CA ILE A 201 13.81 4.65 -1.30
C ILE A 201 12.71 5.61 -0.80
N ALA A 202 11.43 5.23 -0.91
CA ALA A 202 10.31 6.01 -0.42
C ALA A 202 10.32 6.23 1.11
N CYS A 203 10.99 5.37 1.87
CA CYS A 203 11.16 5.53 3.31
C CYS A 203 11.94 6.80 3.67
N GLU A 204 12.83 7.24 2.78
CA GLU A 204 13.56 8.52 2.93
C GLU A 204 12.66 9.73 2.66
N LEU A 205 11.57 9.56 1.89
CA LEU A 205 10.55 10.60 1.72
C LEU A 205 9.62 10.65 2.93
N ASN A 206 9.20 9.48 3.40
CA ASN A 206 8.31 9.34 4.53
C ASN A 206 8.54 7.99 5.24
N PRO A 207 8.96 7.97 6.51
CA PRO A 207 9.17 6.74 7.27
C PRO A 207 7.94 5.82 7.33
N TYR A 208 6.73 6.34 7.11
CA TYR A 208 5.50 5.55 7.06
C TYR A 208 5.53 4.43 6.01
N PHE A 209 6.36 4.54 4.95
CA PHE A 209 6.54 3.45 4.00
C PHE A 209 7.26 2.21 4.59
N LEU A 210 8.05 2.35 5.66
CA LEU A 210 8.67 1.22 6.38
C LEU A 210 7.66 0.42 7.22
N GLU A 211 6.63 1.13 7.69
CA GLU A 211 5.67 0.63 8.68
C GLU A 211 4.47 -0.07 8.05
N LEU A 212 4.37 -0.01 6.74
CA LEU A 212 3.41 -0.80 5.99
C LEU A 212 3.96 -2.22 5.90
N ALA A 213 3.46 -3.11 6.75
CA ALA A 213 3.80 -4.54 6.72
C ALA A 213 3.59 -5.10 5.31
N ALA A 214 2.54 -4.60 4.66
CA ALA A 214 2.21 -4.77 3.26
C ALA A 214 3.37 -4.55 2.31
N PHE A 215 4.14 -3.47 2.47
CA PHE A 215 5.23 -3.09 1.55
C PHE A 215 6.56 -3.79 1.84
N LYS A 216 6.64 -4.60 2.90
CA LYS A 216 7.68 -5.63 3.05
C LYS A 216 7.50 -6.78 2.04
N MET A 217 6.89 -6.50 0.87
CA MET A 217 6.54 -7.41 -0.22
C MET A 217 7.69 -8.24 -0.79
N ASP A 218 8.95 -8.00 -0.44
CA ASP A 218 10.07 -8.68 -1.11
C ASP A 218 11.25 -8.98 -0.17
N ASN A 219 11.09 -8.97 1.16
CA ASN A 219 12.20 -9.37 2.04
C ASN A 219 12.42 -10.90 2.08
N SER A 220 11.47 -11.69 1.56
CA SER A 220 11.63 -13.11 1.30
C SER A 220 11.47 -13.38 -0.19
N SER A 221 12.25 -14.32 -0.73
CA SER A 221 12.16 -14.76 -2.13
C SER A 221 10.77 -15.28 -2.53
N ILE A 222 9.88 -15.51 -1.57
CA ILE A 222 8.57 -16.13 -1.73
C ILE A 222 7.51 -15.11 -2.18
N ILE A 223 7.44 -13.91 -1.58
CA ILE A 223 6.38 -12.93 -1.89
C ILE A 223 6.61 -12.24 -3.25
N THR A 224 7.88 -11.96 -3.59
CA THR A 224 8.26 -11.50 -4.94
C THR A 224 7.82 -12.52 -5.99
N MET A 225 7.96 -13.81 -5.69
CA MET A 225 7.51 -14.89 -6.55
C MET A 225 5.99 -14.93 -6.64
N THR A 226 5.25 -14.73 -5.55
CA THR A 226 3.77 -14.71 -5.58
C THR A 226 3.23 -13.59 -6.46
N ARG A 227 3.64 -12.33 -6.25
CA ARG A 227 3.19 -11.21 -7.11
C ARG A 227 3.57 -11.47 -8.58
N HIS A 228 4.82 -11.87 -8.81
CA HIS A 228 5.30 -12.20 -10.16
C HIS A 228 4.43 -13.29 -10.78
N ASN A 229 4.20 -14.39 -10.07
CA ASN A 229 3.42 -15.52 -10.55
C ASN A 229 1.96 -15.15 -10.85
N ILE A 230 1.34 -14.32 -10.01
CA ILE A 230 -0.01 -13.80 -10.25
C ILE A 230 -0.03 -13.00 -11.56
N LEU A 231 0.87 -12.01 -11.70
CA LEU A 231 0.90 -11.13 -12.88
C LEU A 231 1.32 -11.86 -14.16
N HIS A 232 2.07 -12.97 -14.05
CA HIS A 232 2.45 -13.83 -15.17
C HIS A 232 1.52 -15.04 -15.38
N GLY A 233 0.46 -15.19 -14.57
CA GLY A 233 -0.55 -16.24 -14.72
C GLY A 233 -0.07 -17.65 -14.34
N THR A 234 1.06 -17.77 -13.64
CA THR A 234 1.55 -19.05 -13.10
C THR A 234 0.97 -19.37 -11.71
N ASP A 235 0.30 -18.40 -11.09
CA ASP A 235 -0.49 -18.55 -9.88
C ASP A 235 -1.88 -17.95 -10.10
N LEU A 236 -2.88 -18.83 -10.25
CA LEU A 236 -4.26 -18.44 -10.52
C LEU A 236 -5.14 -18.45 -9.26
N THR A 237 -4.65 -18.95 -8.12
CA THR A 237 -5.47 -19.14 -6.91
C THR A 237 -5.76 -17.83 -6.19
N HIS A 238 -4.96 -16.80 -6.47
CA HIS A 238 -5.09 -15.48 -5.85
C HIS A 238 -5.98 -14.50 -6.63
N PHE A 239 -6.60 -14.93 -7.74
CA PHE A 239 -7.56 -14.09 -8.47
C PHE A 239 -8.95 -14.08 -7.81
N ASN A 240 -8.99 -13.59 -6.58
CA ASN A 240 -10.13 -13.71 -5.68
C ASN A 240 -10.47 -12.38 -4.99
N GLN A 241 -11.55 -12.37 -4.21
CA GLN A 241 -12.07 -11.15 -3.59
C GLN A 241 -11.11 -10.68 -2.49
N GLY A 242 -10.62 -11.60 -1.66
CA GLY A 242 -9.69 -11.32 -0.57
C GLY A 242 -8.42 -10.61 -1.02
N ARG A 243 -7.75 -11.12 -2.07
CA ARG A 243 -6.56 -10.49 -2.64
C ARG A 243 -6.86 -9.10 -3.19
N SER A 244 -7.97 -8.93 -3.89
CA SER A 244 -8.38 -7.63 -4.43
C SER A 244 -8.62 -6.62 -3.30
N PHE A 245 -9.29 -7.03 -2.23
CA PHE A 245 -9.54 -6.21 -1.04
C PHE A 245 -8.24 -5.75 -0.37
N ILE A 246 -7.29 -6.65 -0.15
CA ILE A 246 -5.98 -6.32 0.43
C ILE A 246 -5.22 -5.31 -0.44
N LEU A 247 -5.25 -5.49 -1.76
CA LEU A 247 -4.61 -4.53 -2.67
C LEU A 247 -5.28 -3.16 -2.65
N PHE A 248 -6.60 -3.08 -2.41
CA PHE A 248 -7.28 -1.81 -2.19
C PHE A 248 -6.86 -1.14 -0.88
N LEU A 249 -6.73 -1.90 0.21
CA LEU A 249 -6.21 -1.38 1.48
C LEU A 249 -4.79 -0.82 1.30
N TRP A 250 -3.94 -1.53 0.56
CA TRP A 250 -2.58 -1.07 0.28
C TRP A 250 -2.56 0.16 -0.62
N LEU A 251 -3.39 0.19 -1.65
CA LEU A 251 -3.53 1.36 -2.52
C LEU A 251 -3.98 2.59 -1.73
N PHE A 252 -5.01 2.43 -0.88
CA PHE A 252 -5.48 3.50 0.00
C PHE A 252 -4.37 3.98 0.93
N SER A 253 -3.67 3.05 1.58
CA SER A 253 -2.55 3.38 2.48
C SER A 253 -1.50 4.23 1.73
N VAL A 254 -1.04 3.77 0.57
CA VAL A 254 -0.07 4.49 -0.27
C VAL A 254 -0.55 5.90 -0.60
N ILE A 255 -1.76 6.02 -1.13
CA ILE A 255 -2.35 7.29 -1.53
C ILE A 255 -2.48 8.23 -0.34
N SER A 256 -3.01 7.75 0.79
CA SER A 256 -3.20 8.52 2.02
C SER A 256 -1.89 9.09 2.55
N PHE A 257 -0.80 8.31 2.53
CA PHE A 257 0.51 8.82 2.94
C PHE A 257 1.11 9.79 1.91
N MET A 258 1.06 9.43 0.63
CA MET A 258 1.56 10.27 -0.45
C MET A 258 0.87 11.63 -0.52
N SER A 259 -0.42 11.70 -0.17
CA SER A 259 -1.19 12.94 -0.13
C SER A 259 -0.65 13.97 0.86
N THR A 260 0.17 13.55 1.82
CA THR A 260 0.79 14.44 2.82
C THR A 260 2.11 15.05 2.38
N LEU A 261 2.69 14.55 1.28
CA LEU A 261 3.95 15.06 0.76
C LEU A 261 3.71 16.45 0.13
N LYS A 262 4.52 17.43 0.55
CA LYS A 262 4.57 18.76 -0.06
C LYS A 262 5.93 18.98 -0.69
N ARG A 263 5.94 19.64 -1.85
CA ARG A 263 7.15 20.20 -2.45
C ARG A 263 7.55 21.50 -1.77
#